data_AF-A0A8S1QGB8-F1
#
_entry.id   AF-A0A8S1QGB8-F1
#
_cell.length_a   1.000
_cell.length_b   1.000
_cell.length_c   1.000
_cell.angle_alpha   90.00
_cell.angle_beta   90.00
_cell.angle_gamma   90.00
#
_symmetry.space_group_name_H-M   'P 1'
#
loop_
_entity.id
_entity.type
_entity.pdbx_description
1 polymer ?
#
loop_
_entity_poly.entity_id
_entity_poly.type
_entity_poly.pdbx_seq_one_letter_code
_entity_poly.pdbx_strand_id
1 'polypeptide(L)'
;MSEYFRKYIKKENYPNHFSNIKYKTSFRNCILEAFKRRNWRETDGDDWDIMWAEKEWIHEVMDHIHLQHHQKINHFRNHYELTRKDLMIKNLKKQRRMLEKEGKIDEANSYNFFPLTYHLPSEYPIFNEEFKRQGDNKTAWIMKPIGKSQGRGIFLFNKIQQISQWKNQVKFNPENPSAESYIVQRYIADPLLIGGKKFDARIYLLCTSYSPLTLYLYRTGFARFTHHRYDNEDITNTYVHLTNVAIQKTSDNYDEKLGGKWDLQKLKLFLMTKYGQDKVQESFYNIQLLMIKSLQAVQKIIINDKHCFELYGFDILFDSTLKPWLLEVNASPSMTSNTPIDFELKCGLLDDVFTIIDLEKILTGNEEQIGGFDLIYKGTPIKSQYFNSQISFLGTFNNRKINLKKLAKTCALKLTQITASTSQQQLKNSEDTKKDKDDKQMRSSSKSSQINQNNKMQNKIINQPKGLSNIKRTSTELPILMNKQNVIQNETQQNSQQKYTISVGQKNELEQQQNKVFSQLNNSAFNPYQLIDSVKNNNQGTKNSFQKLPKIAKIESFISDT
;
A
#
# COMPACT_ATOMS: atom_id res chain seq x y z
N MET A 1 -8.09 18.49 1.81
CA MET A 1 -8.34 17.54 2.92
C MET A 1 -9.43 16.54 2.54
N SER A 2 -9.23 15.25 2.80
CA SER A 2 -10.27 14.21 2.61
C SER A 2 -11.56 14.54 3.37
N GLU A 3 -12.71 14.17 2.80
CA GLU A 3 -14.04 14.43 3.36
C GLU A 3 -14.21 13.90 4.79
N TYR A 4 -13.64 12.73 5.09
CA TYR A 4 -13.68 12.11 6.42
C TYR A 4 -13.11 13.03 7.49
N PHE A 5 -11.99 13.69 7.22
CA PHE A 5 -11.35 14.60 8.16
C PHE A 5 -12.10 15.95 8.24
N ARG A 6 -12.59 16.46 7.10
CA ARG A 6 -13.38 17.71 7.05
C ARG A 6 -14.65 17.64 7.90
N LYS A 7 -15.23 16.44 8.08
CA LYS A 7 -16.43 16.21 8.89
C LYS A 7 -16.18 16.27 10.41
N TYR A 8 -14.96 16.02 10.89
CA TYR A 8 -14.65 15.98 12.33
C TYR A 8 -13.70 17.09 12.80
N ILE A 9 -12.80 17.57 11.93
CA ILE A 9 -11.93 18.70 12.23
C ILE A 9 -12.69 19.98 11.84
N LYS A 10 -12.98 20.83 12.83
CA LYS A 10 -13.57 22.15 12.61
C LYS A 10 -12.60 23.08 11.86
N LYS A 11 -13.13 23.97 11.02
CA LYS A 11 -12.34 24.94 10.24
C LYS A 11 -11.46 25.86 11.10
N GLU A 12 -11.90 26.22 12.31
CA GLU A 12 -11.13 27.01 13.27
C GLU A 12 -9.82 26.33 13.72
N ASN A 13 -9.75 25.00 13.62
CA ASN A 13 -8.58 24.18 13.93
C ASN A 13 -7.83 23.74 12.67
N TYR A 14 -8.04 24.40 11.52
CA TYR A 14 -7.21 24.21 10.33
C TYR A 14 -6.02 25.18 10.40
N PRO A 15 -4.76 24.69 10.45
CA PRO A 15 -3.61 25.52 10.15
C PRO A 15 -3.76 26.29 8.82
N ASN A 16 -3.23 27.51 8.77
CA ASN A 16 -3.46 28.46 7.67
C ASN A 16 -3.12 27.93 6.25
N HIS A 17 -2.32 26.87 6.14
CA HIS A 17 -1.94 26.23 4.87
C HIS A 17 -3.09 25.43 4.21
N PHE A 18 -4.12 25.04 4.96
CA PHE A 18 -5.08 24.01 4.55
C PHE A 18 -6.00 24.43 3.40
N SER A 19 -6.26 25.74 3.29
CA SER A 19 -7.19 26.31 2.31
C SER A 19 -6.56 26.54 0.93
N ASN A 20 -5.22 26.49 0.83
CA ASN A 20 -4.46 26.95 -0.33
C ASN A 20 -3.70 25.83 -1.07
N ILE A 21 -3.81 24.56 -0.67
CA ILE A 21 -3.06 23.46 -1.32
C ILE A 21 -3.37 23.39 -2.83
N LYS A 22 -2.30 23.44 -3.64
CA LYS A 22 -2.32 23.42 -5.10
C LYS A 22 -1.82 22.10 -5.67
N TYR A 23 -2.48 21.60 -6.71
CA TYR A 23 -2.06 20.41 -7.45
C TYR A 23 -1.83 20.71 -8.94
N LYS A 24 -0.87 20.00 -9.55
CA LYS A 24 -0.55 20.07 -10.97
C LYS A 24 -0.66 18.67 -11.58
N THR A 25 -1.45 18.50 -12.65
CA THR A 25 -1.56 17.22 -13.37
C THR A 25 -2.14 17.37 -14.77
N SER A 26 -1.64 16.58 -15.72
CA SER A 26 -2.22 16.41 -17.06
C SER A 26 -3.41 15.42 -17.07
N PHE A 27 -3.51 14.54 -16.06
CA PHE A 27 -4.44 13.41 -16.07
C PHE A 27 -5.89 13.82 -15.84
N ARG A 28 -6.77 13.61 -16.83
CA ARG A 28 -8.22 13.82 -16.74
C ARG A 28 -8.99 12.52 -16.41
N ASN A 29 -8.61 11.85 -15.32
CA ASN A 29 -9.20 10.57 -14.87
C ASN A 29 -9.42 10.55 -13.33
N CYS A 30 -9.41 9.37 -12.68
CA CYS A 30 -9.59 9.25 -11.23
C CYS A 30 -8.58 10.08 -10.40
N ILE A 31 -7.43 10.45 -10.95
CA ILE A 31 -6.42 11.34 -10.34
C ILE A 31 -7.01 12.74 -10.12
N LEU A 32 -7.53 13.36 -11.18
CA LEU A 32 -8.21 14.66 -11.09
C LEU A 32 -9.41 14.61 -10.13
N GLU A 33 -10.22 13.56 -10.20
CA GLU A 33 -11.38 13.40 -9.32
C GLU A 33 -10.98 13.24 -7.85
N ALA A 34 -9.88 12.55 -7.55
CA ALA A 34 -9.35 12.45 -6.20
C ALA A 34 -8.84 13.81 -5.67
N PHE A 35 -8.20 14.63 -6.51
CA PHE A 35 -7.83 16.01 -6.15
C PHE A 35 -9.05 16.91 -5.91
N LYS A 36 -10.06 16.86 -6.79
CA LYS A 36 -11.33 17.59 -6.62
C LYS A 36 -12.05 17.20 -5.33
N ARG A 37 -12.14 15.90 -5.01
CA ARG A 37 -12.72 15.37 -3.75
C ARG A 37 -12.01 15.90 -2.49
N ARG A 38 -10.81 16.48 -2.60
CA ARG A 38 -10.07 17.11 -1.49
C ARG A 38 -10.25 18.62 -1.38
N ASN A 39 -10.93 19.25 -2.34
CA ASN A 39 -11.03 20.70 -2.51
C ASN A 39 -9.64 21.39 -2.63
N TRP A 40 -8.65 20.72 -3.20
CA TRP A 40 -7.39 21.35 -3.60
C TRP A 40 -7.59 22.13 -4.92
N ARG A 41 -6.70 23.07 -5.24
CA ARG A 41 -6.82 23.93 -6.44
C ARG A 41 -5.90 23.47 -7.55
N GLU A 42 -6.37 23.45 -8.79
CA GLU A 42 -5.53 23.18 -9.96
C GLU A 42 -4.62 24.39 -10.23
N THR A 43 -3.41 24.17 -10.72
CA THR A 43 -2.46 25.22 -11.11
C THR A 43 -1.59 24.75 -12.29
N ASP A 44 -1.38 25.64 -13.26
CA ASP A 44 -0.51 25.39 -14.42
C ASP A 44 0.91 25.95 -14.21
N GLY A 45 1.10 26.86 -13.25
CA GLY A 45 2.39 27.47 -12.91
C GLY A 45 3.31 26.57 -12.08
N ASP A 46 4.42 27.13 -11.59
CA ASP A 46 5.43 26.39 -10.81
C ASP A 46 5.21 26.44 -9.29
N ASP A 47 4.28 27.28 -8.85
CA ASP A 47 3.77 27.31 -7.48
C ASP A 47 2.66 26.25 -7.31
N TRP A 48 3.09 25.03 -6.95
CA TRP A 48 2.26 23.85 -6.66
C TRP A 48 2.81 23.10 -5.44
N ASP A 49 1.95 22.43 -4.66
CA ASP A 49 2.36 21.58 -3.53
C ASP A 49 2.54 20.12 -3.94
N ILE A 50 1.71 19.62 -4.85
CA ILE A 50 1.79 18.24 -5.35
C ILE A 50 1.60 18.16 -6.86
N MET A 51 2.54 17.51 -7.53
CA MET A 51 2.45 17.19 -8.94
C MET A 51 2.18 15.70 -9.12
N TRP A 52 1.14 15.35 -9.89
CA TRP A 52 0.96 14.01 -10.42
C TRP A 52 1.36 14.01 -11.90
N ALA A 53 2.62 13.68 -12.13
CA ALA A 53 3.32 13.70 -13.40
C ALA A 53 3.20 12.40 -14.19
N GLU A 54 3.42 12.50 -15.50
CA GLU A 54 3.69 11.38 -16.41
C GLU A 54 5.18 10.97 -16.31
N LYS A 55 5.52 9.72 -16.65
CA LYS A 55 6.91 9.23 -16.56
C LYS A 55 7.81 9.92 -17.57
N GLU A 56 7.23 10.22 -18.72
CA GLU A 56 7.82 10.92 -19.84
C GLU A 56 8.32 12.30 -19.37
N TRP A 57 7.49 13.06 -18.66
CA TRP A 57 7.89 14.31 -18.00
C TRP A 57 8.99 14.12 -16.94
N ILE A 58 8.92 13.04 -16.15
CA ILE A 58 9.96 12.72 -15.16
C ILE A 58 11.33 12.51 -15.83
N HIS A 59 11.36 11.78 -16.95
CA HIS A 59 12.60 11.54 -17.71
C HIS A 59 13.17 12.80 -18.37
N GLU A 60 12.31 13.70 -18.85
CA GLU A 60 12.73 14.87 -19.63
C GLU A 60 13.03 16.11 -18.76
N VAL A 61 12.39 16.24 -17.59
CA VAL A 61 12.36 17.51 -16.82
C VAL A 61 12.92 17.37 -15.40
N MET A 62 12.80 16.21 -14.75
CA MET A 62 13.08 16.09 -13.30
C MET A 62 14.54 16.34 -12.91
N ASP A 63 15.48 16.09 -13.83
CA ASP A 63 16.92 16.34 -13.62
C ASP A 63 17.34 17.80 -13.91
N HIS A 64 16.42 18.62 -14.43
CA HIS A 64 16.65 20.03 -14.78
C HIS A 64 15.93 21.03 -13.86
N ILE A 65 15.19 20.54 -12.85
CA ILE A 65 14.42 21.38 -11.93
C ILE A 65 14.86 21.21 -10.47
N HIS A 66 14.71 22.29 -9.69
CA HIS A 66 14.89 22.27 -8.24
C HIS A 66 13.53 22.27 -7.53
N LEU A 67 13.22 21.20 -6.82
CA LEU A 67 11.97 21.06 -6.06
C LEU A 67 12.05 21.82 -4.72
N GLN A 68 11.03 22.61 -4.44
CA GLN A 68 10.89 23.35 -3.18
C GLN A 68 10.61 22.39 -2.01
N HIS A 69 10.98 22.78 -0.78
CA HIS A 69 10.88 21.89 0.40
C HIS A 69 9.48 21.29 0.62
N HIS A 70 8.42 22.02 0.28
CA HIS A 70 7.02 21.60 0.45
C HIS A 70 6.52 20.69 -0.69
N GLN A 71 7.21 20.67 -1.84
CA GLN A 71 6.74 19.99 -3.05
C GLN A 71 6.80 18.47 -2.95
N LYS A 72 5.79 17.82 -3.55
CA LYS A 72 5.67 16.36 -3.64
C LYS A 72 5.39 15.90 -5.06
N ILE A 73 6.04 14.81 -5.49
CA ILE A 73 5.88 14.21 -6.81
C ILE A 73 5.79 12.69 -6.76
N ASN A 74 5.00 12.10 -7.65
CA ASN A 74 4.56 10.70 -7.61
C ASN A 74 5.50 9.67 -8.26
N HIS A 75 6.77 10.04 -8.51
CA HIS A 75 7.79 9.17 -9.08
C HIS A 75 9.18 9.43 -8.47
N PHE A 76 9.99 8.38 -8.31
CA PHE A 76 11.44 8.52 -8.08
C PHE A 76 12.18 8.63 -9.43
N ARG A 77 13.23 9.46 -9.50
CA ARG A 77 14.03 9.72 -10.74
C ARG A 77 14.33 8.45 -11.55
N ASN A 78 14.84 7.42 -10.89
CA ASN A 78 15.19 6.14 -11.50
C ASN A 78 14.24 4.97 -11.16
N HIS A 79 12.93 5.23 -11.01
CA HIS A 79 11.89 4.21 -10.78
C HIS A 79 11.94 3.02 -11.77
N TYR A 80 12.51 3.25 -12.95
CA TYR A 80 12.69 2.26 -14.00
C TYR A 80 13.62 1.09 -13.61
N GLU A 81 14.46 1.23 -12.59
CA GLU A 81 15.27 0.13 -12.03
C GLU A 81 14.42 -1.02 -11.46
N LEU A 82 13.18 -0.72 -11.04
CA LEU A 82 12.19 -1.72 -10.60
C LEU A 82 11.13 -2.03 -11.66
N THR A 83 10.84 -1.07 -12.55
CA THR A 83 9.64 -1.13 -13.42
C THR A 83 9.94 -1.43 -14.89
N ARG A 84 11.19 -1.34 -15.34
CA ARG A 84 11.61 -1.97 -16.60
C ARG A 84 11.93 -3.44 -16.37
N LYS A 85 11.46 -4.29 -17.29
CA LYS A 85 11.47 -5.76 -17.12
C LYS A 85 12.88 -6.35 -17.07
N ASP A 86 13.83 -5.77 -17.80
CA ASP A 86 15.24 -6.13 -17.81
C ASP A 86 15.95 -5.75 -16.50
N LEU A 87 15.79 -4.50 -16.06
CA LEU A 87 16.43 -3.98 -14.84
C LEU A 87 15.86 -4.63 -13.58
N MET A 88 14.54 -4.81 -13.51
CA MET A 88 13.88 -5.56 -12.43
C MET A 88 14.51 -6.94 -12.23
N ILE A 89 14.63 -7.72 -13.31
CA ILE A 89 15.19 -9.08 -13.29
C ILE A 89 16.69 -9.05 -12.99
N LYS A 90 17.44 -8.09 -13.54
CA LYS A 90 18.87 -7.88 -13.24
C LYS A 90 19.08 -7.61 -11.75
N ASN A 91 18.28 -6.74 -11.15
CA ASN A 91 18.38 -6.34 -9.75
C ASN A 91 17.93 -7.47 -8.79
N LEU A 92 16.84 -8.18 -9.11
CA LEU A 92 16.44 -9.39 -8.37
C LEU A 92 17.51 -10.50 -8.44
N LYS A 93 18.06 -10.80 -9.63
CA LYS A 93 19.20 -11.73 -9.81
C LYS A 93 20.42 -11.28 -8.99
N LYS A 94 20.75 -9.98 -9.00
CA LYS A 94 21.89 -9.40 -8.27
C LYS A 94 21.72 -9.55 -6.76
N GLN A 95 20.56 -9.20 -6.22
CA GLN A 95 20.26 -9.32 -4.79
C GLN A 95 20.34 -10.78 -4.33
N ARG A 96 19.77 -11.72 -5.11
CA ARG A 96 19.87 -13.15 -4.80
C ARG A 96 21.32 -13.64 -4.76
N ARG A 97 22.12 -13.32 -5.78
CA ARG A 97 23.56 -13.67 -5.84
C ARG A 97 24.39 -13.04 -4.72
N MET A 98 24.00 -11.86 -4.23
CA MET A 98 24.66 -11.22 -3.09
C MET A 98 24.38 -12.01 -1.79
N LEU A 99 23.13 -12.41 -1.56
CA LEU A 99 22.74 -13.25 -0.41
C LEU A 99 23.38 -14.65 -0.47
N GLU A 100 23.46 -15.26 -1.66
CA GLU A 100 24.21 -16.52 -1.90
C GLU A 100 25.68 -16.38 -1.45
N LYS A 101 26.35 -15.27 -1.81
CA LYS A 101 27.75 -14.97 -1.42
C LYS A 101 27.92 -14.63 0.06
N GLU A 102 26.91 -14.07 0.71
CA GLU A 102 26.87 -13.81 2.16
C GLU A 102 26.55 -15.07 2.98
N GLY A 103 26.37 -16.24 2.35
CA GLY A 103 26.00 -17.50 3.01
C GLY A 103 24.54 -17.58 3.45
N LYS A 104 23.71 -16.60 3.08
CA LYS A 104 22.28 -16.50 3.46
C LYS A 104 21.40 -17.26 2.48
N ILE A 105 21.61 -18.57 2.41
CA ILE A 105 20.99 -19.44 1.40
C ILE A 105 19.47 -19.43 1.47
N ASP A 106 18.87 -19.46 2.66
CA ASP A 106 17.41 -19.42 2.82
C ASP A 106 16.82 -18.07 2.38
N GLU A 107 17.49 -16.96 2.71
CA GLU A 107 17.08 -15.64 2.26
C GLU A 107 17.18 -15.54 0.73
N ALA A 108 18.24 -16.08 0.12
CA ALA A 108 18.39 -16.15 -1.33
C ALA A 108 17.30 -17.03 -2.00
N ASN A 109 17.04 -18.22 -1.48
CA ASN A 109 15.97 -19.11 -1.95
C ASN A 109 14.60 -18.41 -1.88
N SER A 110 14.42 -17.53 -0.91
CA SER A 110 13.20 -16.73 -0.75
C SER A 110 12.98 -15.65 -1.83
N TYR A 111 13.91 -15.50 -2.80
CA TYR A 111 13.73 -14.74 -4.05
C TYR A 111 13.22 -15.59 -5.23
N ASN A 112 12.90 -16.88 -5.03
CA ASN A 112 12.34 -17.77 -6.07
C ASN A 112 10.85 -17.49 -6.38
N PHE A 113 10.49 -16.22 -6.57
CA PHE A 113 9.12 -15.74 -6.85
C PHE A 113 8.98 -15.09 -8.23
N PHE A 114 10.02 -15.06 -9.05
CA PHE A 114 9.95 -14.62 -10.46
C PHE A 114 10.39 -15.78 -11.38
N PRO A 115 9.76 -15.98 -12.56
CA PRO A 115 10.13 -17.09 -13.42
C PRO A 115 11.55 -16.93 -13.99
N LEU A 116 12.19 -18.05 -14.34
CA LEU A 116 13.51 -18.04 -14.98
C LEU A 116 13.49 -17.13 -16.22
N THR A 117 14.36 -16.13 -16.24
CA THR A 117 14.31 -15.04 -17.24
C THR A 117 15.71 -14.70 -17.75
N TYR A 118 15.82 -14.44 -19.05
CA TYR A 118 17.03 -14.05 -19.76
C TYR A 118 16.80 -12.75 -20.54
N HIS A 119 17.80 -11.87 -20.57
CA HIS A 119 17.81 -10.62 -21.33
C HIS A 119 18.49 -10.82 -22.70
N LEU A 120 17.75 -10.60 -23.79
CA LEU A 120 18.27 -10.75 -25.15
C LEU A 120 18.56 -9.38 -25.80
N PRO A 121 19.65 -9.26 -26.58
CA PRO A 121 20.51 -10.33 -27.09
C PRO A 121 21.58 -10.86 -26.12
N SER A 122 21.92 -10.16 -25.04
CA SER A 122 23.14 -10.42 -24.25
C SER A 122 23.25 -11.81 -23.61
N GLU A 123 22.14 -12.38 -23.12
CA GLU A 123 22.10 -13.70 -22.49
C GLU A 123 21.67 -14.82 -23.48
N TYR A 124 21.66 -14.56 -24.81
CA TYR A 124 21.23 -15.56 -25.82
C TYR A 124 21.99 -16.90 -25.75
N PRO A 125 23.34 -16.95 -25.61
CA PRO A 125 24.06 -18.23 -25.58
C PRO A 125 23.61 -19.12 -24.42
N ILE A 126 23.53 -18.53 -23.22
CA ILE A 126 23.14 -19.20 -21.97
C ILE A 126 21.66 -19.63 -22.03
N PHE A 127 20.79 -18.78 -22.60
CA PHE A 127 19.39 -19.14 -22.84
C PHE A 127 19.27 -20.34 -23.81
N ASN A 128 20.04 -20.34 -24.90
CA ASN A 128 20.01 -21.40 -25.91
C ASN A 128 20.54 -22.74 -25.37
N GLU A 129 21.50 -22.72 -24.45
CA GLU A 129 21.94 -23.92 -23.70
C GLU A 129 20.83 -24.44 -22.77
N GLU A 130 20.19 -23.57 -21.98
CA GLU A 130 19.08 -23.96 -21.10
C GLU A 130 17.87 -24.49 -21.88
N PHE A 131 17.56 -23.87 -23.03
CA PHE A 131 16.48 -24.31 -23.91
C PHE A 131 16.72 -25.75 -24.40
N LYS A 132 17.93 -26.03 -24.91
CA LYS A 132 18.34 -27.39 -25.30
C LYS A 132 18.29 -28.38 -24.13
N ARG A 133 18.71 -27.95 -22.93
CA ARG A 133 18.73 -28.79 -21.71
C ARG A 133 17.34 -29.25 -21.29
N GLN A 134 16.31 -28.41 -21.46
CA GLN A 134 14.92 -28.79 -21.16
C GLN A 134 14.25 -29.60 -22.27
N GLY A 135 14.78 -29.53 -23.50
CA GLY A 135 14.32 -30.26 -24.67
C GLY A 135 13.23 -29.53 -25.46
N ASP A 136 13.38 -29.54 -26.78
CA ASP A 136 12.43 -28.91 -27.71
C ASP A 136 10.98 -29.40 -27.48
N ASN A 137 10.01 -28.50 -27.65
CA ASN A 137 8.58 -28.70 -27.44
C ASN A 137 8.11 -29.03 -26.00
N LYS A 138 9.00 -29.23 -25.01
CA LYS A 138 8.59 -29.56 -23.63
C LYS A 138 8.25 -28.36 -22.76
N THR A 139 8.96 -27.25 -22.93
CA THR A 139 8.76 -26.03 -22.13
C THR A 139 8.37 -24.87 -23.03
N ALA A 140 7.23 -24.26 -22.75
CA ALA A 140 6.85 -22.98 -23.36
C ALA A 140 7.62 -21.82 -22.71
N TRP A 141 7.98 -20.83 -23.55
CA TRP A 141 8.65 -19.60 -23.16
C TRP A 141 7.85 -18.42 -23.68
N ILE A 142 7.93 -17.28 -22.99
CA ILE A 142 7.24 -16.04 -23.35
C ILE A 142 8.28 -14.94 -23.61
N MET A 143 8.26 -14.37 -24.81
CA MET A 143 9.05 -13.19 -25.15
C MET A 143 8.25 -11.93 -24.79
N LYS A 144 8.88 -11.00 -24.08
CA LYS A 144 8.29 -9.70 -23.74
C LYS A 144 9.26 -8.57 -24.13
N PRO A 145 8.85 -7.60 -24.95
CA PRO A 145 9.66 -6.43 -25.25
C PRO A 145 9.87 -5.60 -23.99
N ILE A 146 11.05 -5.01 -23.84
CA ILE A 146 11.41 -4.28 -22.60
C ILE A 146 10.56 -3.02 -22.43
N GLY A 147 10.55 -2.15 -23.46
CA GLY A 147 9.90 -0.83 -23.41
C GLY A 147 8.40 -0.79 -23.70
N LYS A 148 7.80 -1.83 -24.29
CA LYS A 148 6.36 -1.85 -24.60
C LYS A 148 5.52 -2.36 -23.41
N SER A 149 4.26 -1.96 -23.38
CA SER A 149 3.27 -2.28 -22.34
C SER A 149 1.96 -2.82 -22.94
N GLN A 150 0.96 -3.09 -22.10
CA GLN A 150 -0.39 -3.51 -22.51
C GLN A 150 -0.47 -4.85 -23.27
N GLY A 151 0.60 -5.66 -23.24
CA GLY A 151 0.69 -6.92 -23.97
C GLY A 151 1.19 -6.80 -25.42
N ARG A 152 1.46 -5.59 -25.92
CA ARG A 152 1.93 -5.37 -27.30
C ARG A 152 3.32 -5.99 -27.51
N GLY A 153 3.45 -6.80 -28.55
CA GLY A 153 4.69 -7.51 -28.91
C GLY A 153 5.01 -8.73 -28.04
N ILE A 154 4.10 -9.16 -27.15
CA ILE A 154 4.27 -10.40 -26.38
C ILE A 154 3.84 -11.59 -27.23
N PHE A 155 4.65 -12.64 -27.26
CA PHE A 155 4.32 -13.92 -27.90
C PHE A 155 4.93 -15.09 -27.14
N LEU A 156 4.33 -16.27 -27.29
CA LEU A 156 4.85 -17.53 -26.75
C LEU A 156 5.57 -18.32 -27.83
N PHE A 157 6.53 -19.15 -27.44
CA PHE A 157 7.24 -20.07 -28.32
C PHE A 157 7.67 -21.33 -27.56
N ASN A 158 7.75 -22.46 -28.27
CA ASN A 158 8.22 -23.76 -27.76
C ASN A 158 9.27 -24.41 -28.69
N LYS A 159 9.59 -23.76 -29.81
CA LYS A 159 10.62 -24.16 -30.80
C LYS A 159 11.59 -23.00 -31.04
N ILE A 160 12.90 -23.25 -30.98
CA ILE A 160 13.93 -22.21 -31.15
C ILE A 160 13.89 -21.56 -32.56
N GLN A 161 13.35 -22.28 -33.55
CA GLN A 161 13.14 -21.79 -34.92
C GLN A 161 12.16 -20.60 -34.95
N GLN A 162 11.16 -20.55 -34.05
CA GLN A 162 10.18 -19.46 -33.97
C GLN A 162 10.83 -18.11 -33.63
N ILE A 163 11.97 -18.11 -32.93
CA ILE A 163 12.74 -16.89 -32.60
C ILE A 163 13.97 -16.69 -33.50
N SER A 164 14.21 -17.57 -34.46
CA SER A 164 15.38 -17.49 -35.34
C SER A 164 15.27 -16.35 -36.38
N GLN A 165 14.06 -15.90 -36.71
CA GLN A 165 13.85 -14.67 -37.49
C GLN A 165 14.26 -13.42 -36.70
N TRP A 166 13.94 -13.35 -35.40
CA TRP A 166 14.41 -12.29 -34.50
C TRP A 166 15.95 -12.28 -34.45
N LYS A 167 16.60 -13.44 -34.32
CA LYS A 167 18.07 -13.56 -34.40
C LYS A 167 18.65 -12.98 -35.71
N ASN A 168 17.95 -13.13 -36.84
CA ASN A 168 18.40 -12.59 -38.12
C ASN A 168 18.19 -11.08 -38.25
N GLN A 169 17.13 -10.52 -37.67
CA GLN A 169 16.92 -9.07 -37.55
C GLN A 169 17.93 -8.42 -36.59
N VAL A 170 18.38 -9.17 -35.58
CA VAL A 170 19.39 -8.77 -34.59
C VAL A 170 20.80 -9.21 -34.99
N LYS A 171 21.04 -9.54 -36.28
CA LYS A 171 22.41 -9.64 -36.79
C LYS A 171 23.08 -8.28 -36.62
N PHE A 172 24.09 -8.25 -35.75
CA PHE A 172 24.84 -7.08 -35.31
C PHE A 172 25.30 -6.24 -36.51
N ASN A 173 24.51 -5.22 -36.86
CA ASN A 173 24.97 -4.15 -37.73
C ASN A 173 25.37 -2.98 -36.80
N PRO A 174 26.68 -2.74 -36.58
CA PRO A 174 27.12 -1.71 -35.64
C PRO A 174 26.64 -0.30 -36.02
N GLU A 175 26.24 -0.09 -37.27
CA GLU A 175 25.67 1.19 -37.76
C GLU A 175 24.15 1.33 -37.53
N ASN A 176 23.45 0.29 -37.07
CA ASN A 176 22.00 0.35 -36.91
C ASN A 176 21.54 -0.25 -35.56
N PRO A 177 21.52 0.54 -34.46
CA PRO A 177 21.17 0.10 -33.11
C PRO A 177 19.65 -0.16 -32.90
N SER A 178 18.90 -0.42 -33.97
CA SER A 178 17.42 -0.57 -33.97
C SER A 178 16.90 -1.95 -33.52
N ALA A 179 17.79 -2.86 -33.10
CA ALA A 179 17.43 -4.16 -32.58
C ALA A 179 16.59 -4.04 -31.29
N GLU A 180 15.28 -4.24 -31.38
CA GLU A 180 14.40 -4.20 -30.21
C GLU A 180 14.80 -5.29 -29.20
N SER A 181 15.14 -4.87 -27.98
CA SER A 181 15.57 -5.74 -26.89
C SER A 181 14.39 -6.36 -26.13
N TYR A 182 14.52 -7.65 -25.81
CA TYR A 182 13.48 -8.47 -25.21
C TYR A 182 13.98 -9.15 -23.93
N ILE A 183 13.05 -9.48 -23.04
CA ILE A 183 13.26 -10.57 -22.08
C ILE A 183 12.59 -11.85 -22.61
N VAL A 184 13.29 -12.98 -22.45
CA VAL A 184 12.75 -14.33 -22.61
C VAL A 184 12.52 -14.90 -21.21
N GLN A 185 11.29 -15.29 -20.91
CA GLN A 185 10.90 -15.78 -19.59
C GLN A 185 10.26 -17.16 -19.72
N ARG A 186 10.54 -18.09 -18.79
CA ARG A 186 9.88 -19.39 -18.75
C ARG A 186 8.39 -19.18 -18.49
N TYR A 187 7.54 -19.76 -19.32
CA TYR A 187 6.11 -19.64 -19.16
C TYR A 187 5.61 -20.45 -17.96
N ILE A 188 4.59 -19.95 -17.27
CA ILE A 188 3.90 -20.70 -16.21
C ILE A 188 2.74 -21.42 -16.90
N ALA A 189 2.99 -22.68 -17.28
CA ALA A 189 2.08 -23.53 -18.04
C ALA A 189 0.91 -24.06 -17.20
N ASP A 190 1.08 -24.16 -15.87
CA ASP A 190 0.06 -24.59 -14.90
C ASP A 190 -0.40 -23.42 -14.01
N PRO A 191 -1.04 -22.36 -14.56
CA PRO A 191 -1.60 -21.29 -13.75
C PRO A 191 -2.80 -21.79 -12.94
N LEU A 192 -3.13 -21.10 -11.85
CA LEU A 192 -4.38 -21.35 -11.14
C LEU A 192 -5.56 -20.95 -12.02
N LEU A 193 -6.52 -21.88 -12.20
CA LEU A 193 -7.72 -21.65 -13.00
C LEU A 193 -8.97 -21.56 -12.14
N ILE A 194 -9.85 -20.62 -12.49
CA ILE A 194 -11.19 -20.46 -11.89
C ILE A 194 -12.21 -20.52 -13.02
N GLY A 195 -13.17 -21.45 -12.96
CA GLY A 195 -14.08 -21.72 -14.08
C GLY A 195 -13.38 -22.17 -15.37
N GLY A 196 -12.15 -22.70 -15.25
CA GLY A 196 -11.28 -23.00 -16.38
C GLY A 196 -10.62 -21.78 -17.03
N LYS A 197 -10.66 -20.59 -16.42
CA LYS A 197 -10.09 -19.35 -16.96
C LYS A 197 -8.82 -18.95 -16.21
N LYS A 198 -7.83 -18.44 -16.94
CA LYS A 198 -6.58 -17.89 -16.39
C LYS A 198 -6.84 -16.49 -15.84
N PHE A 199 -6.11 -16.11 -14.79
CA PHE A 199 -6.17 -14.75 -14.26
C PHE A 199 -4.83 -14.30 -13.67
N ASP A 200 -4.67 -12.99 -13.53
CA ASP A 200 -3.62 -12.38 -12.71
C ASP A 200 -4.25 -11.39 -11.71
N ALA A 201 -3.56 -11.09 -10.61
CA ALA A 201 -3.98 -10.12 -9.61
C ALA A 201 -3.16 -8.83 -9.70
N ARG A 202 -3.84 -7.70 -9.91
CA ARG A 202 -3.32 -6.34 -9.74
C ARG A 202 -3.43 -5.91 -8.28
N ILE A 203 -2.28 -5.65 -7.66
CA ILE A 203 -2.17 -5.26 -6.25
C ILE A 203 -1.38 -3.95 -6.14
N TYR A 204 -1.75 -3.09 -5.18
CA TYR A 204 -1.18 -1.74 -5.05
C TYR A 204 -0.27 -1.61 -3.82
N LEU A 205 0.89 -0.98 -4.03
CA LEU A 205 1.89 -0.69 -2.99
C LEU A 205 2.35 0.76 -3.10
N LEU A 206 2.25 1.53 -2.02
CA LEU A 206 2.81 2.88 -1.94
C LEU A 206 4.18 2.82 -1.26
N CYS A 207 5.21 3.29 -1.95
CA CYS A 207 6.53 3.56 -1.37
C CYS A 207 6.65 5.07 -1.10
N THR A 208 6.90 5.47 0.15
CA THR A 208 7.05 6.90 0.50
C THR A 208 8.50 7.32 0.76
N SER A 209 9.42 6.36 0.83
CA SER A 209 10.86 6.57 0.96
C SER A 209 11.59 5.25 0.74
N TYR A 210 12.80 5.31 0.18
CA TYR A 210 13.78 4.22 0.15
C TYR A 210 14.85 4.34 1.27
N SER A 211 14.94 5.50 1.92
CA SER A 211 15.86 5.77 3.03
C SER A 211 15.18 6.52 4.19
N PRO A 212 14.70 5.82 5.23
CA PRO A 212 14.54 4.38 5.33
C PRO A 212 13.41 3.87 4.41
N LEU A 213 13.54 2.63 3.90
CA LEU A 213 12.51 2.01 3.08
C LEU A 213 11.18 1.97 3.83
N THR A 214 10.14 2.61 3.26
CA THR A 214 8.84 2.79 3.92
C THR A 214 7.72 2.41 2.94
N LEU A 215 7.02 1.31 3.25
CA LEU A 215 6.10 0.64 2.35
C LEU A 215 4.71 0.44 2.98
N TYR A 216 3.69 0.85 2.24
CA TYR A 216 2.28 0.69 2.57
C TYR A 216 1.60 -0.22 1.54
N LEU A 217 0.98 -1.31 2.00
CA LEU A 217 0.25 -2.26 1.16
C LEU A 217 -1.25 -1.97 1.18
N TYR A 218 -1.87 -1.86 0.00
CA TYR A 218 -3.32 -1.71 -0.07
C TYR A 218 -4.01 -3.04 0.16
N ARG A 219 -5.01 -3.08 1.07
CA ARG A 219 -5.73 -4.31 1.44
C ARG A 219 -6.49 -4.95 0.28
N THR A 220 -6.84 -4.19 -0.75
CA THR A 220 -7.59 -4.68 -1.91
C THR A 220 -6.86 -4.37 -3.23
N GLY A 221 -7.38 -4.96 -4.31
CA GLY A 221 -6.92 -4.91 -5.68
C GLY A 221 -7.95 -5.61 -6.55
N PHE A 222 -7.57 -6.12 -7.71
CA PHE A 222 -8.49 -6.93 -8.53
C PHE A 222 -7.77 -8.01 -9.32
N ALA A 223 -8.43 -9.16 -9.46
CA ALA A 223 -8.07 -10.18 -10.41
C ALA A 223 -8.63 -9.84 -11.80
N ARG A 224 -7.83 -10.02 -12.86
CA ARG A 224 -8.22 -9.86 -14.28
C ARG A 224 -8.27 -11.25 -14.93
N PHE A 225 -9.42 -11.65 -15.45
CA PHE A 225 -9.62 -12.95 -16.08
C PHE A 225 -9.47 -12.89 -17.60
N THR A 226 -9.11 -14.01 -18.21
CA THR A 226 -9.31 -14.25 -19.64
C THR A 226 -10.79 -14.46 -19.95
N HIS A 227 -11.25 -14.03 -21.12
CA HIS A 227 -12.62 -14.30 -21.57
C HIS A 227 -12.79 -15.73 -22.08
N HIS A 228 -11.71 -16.30 -22.64
CA HIS A 228 -11.62 -17.69 -23.08
C HIS A 228 -11.14 -18.61 -21.94
N ARG A 229 -11.50 -19.90 -22.03
CA ARG A 229 -10.92 -20.93 -21.14
C ARG A 229 -9.45 -21.12 -21.46
N TYR A 230 -8.67 -21.46 -20.44
CA TYR A 230 -7.27 -21.80 -20.56
C TYR A 230 -7.12 -23.14 -21.28
N ASP A 231 -6.28 -23.10 -22.31
CA ASP A 231 -5.79 -24.24 -23.07
C ASP A 231 -4.28 -24.05 -23.20
N ASN A 232 -3.52 -25.13 -23.05
CA ASN A 232 -2.05 -25.13 -23.13
C ASN A 232 -1.55 -25.82 -24.42
N GLU A 233 -2.46 -26.36 -25.24
CA GLU A 233 -2.15 -26.95 -26.55
C GLU A 233 -1.93 -25.84 -27.59
N ASP A 234 -2.85 -24.88 -27.72
CA ASP A 234 -2.66 -23.70 -28.57
C ASP A 234 -1.92 -22.56 -27.86
N ILE A 235 -0.59 -22.61 -27.88
CA ILE A 235 0.26 -21.52 -27.38
C ILE A 235 0.18 -20.21 -28.20
N THR A 236 -0.43 -20.23 -29.39
CA THR A 236 -0.51 -19.05 -30.27
C THR A 236 -1.70 -18.13 -29.92
N ASN A 237 -2.72 -18.67 -29.25
CA ASN A 237 -3.92 -17.92 -28.88
C ASN A 237 -3.67 -16.93 -27.73
N THR A 238 -3.33 -15.69 -28.08
CA THR A 238 -3.06 -14.62 -27.11
C THR A 238 -4.24 -14.31 -26.18
N TYR A 239 -5.50 -14.53 -26.60
CA TYR A 239 -6.69 -14.32 -25.75
C TYR A 239 -6.79 -15.31 -24.58
N VAL A 240 -6.18 -16.49 -24.73
CA VAL A 240 -6.11 -17.55 -23.71
C VAL A 240 -4.95 -17.34 -22.74
N HIS A 241 -3.87 -16.71 -23.21
CA HIS A 241 -2.61 -16.61 -22.46
C HIS A 241 -2.34 -15.25 -21.82
N LEU A 242 -2.91 -14.16 -22.35
CA LEU A 242 -2.63 -12.78 -21.92
C LEU A 242 -3.87 -12.11 -21.29
N THR A 243 -3.81 -11.82 -19.98
CA THR A 243 -4.91 -11.25 -19.17
C THR A 243 -5.07 -9.73 -19.30
N ASN A 244 -4.25 -9.07 -20.13
CA ASN A 244 -4.27 -7.62 -20.30
C ASN A 244 -5.62 -7.15 -20.89
N VAL A 245 -6.28 -6.22 -20.20
CA VAL A 245 -7.58 -5.64 -20.62
C VAL A 245 -7.57 -5.09 -22.05
N ALA A 246 -6.43 -4.56 -22.52
CA ALA A 246 -6.27 -4.05 -23.89
C ALA A 246 -6.42 -5.15 -24.96
N ILE A 247 -6.05 -6.39 -24.65
CA ILE A 247 -6.22 -7.56 -25.52
C ILE A 247 -7.62 -8.14 -25.30
N GLN A 248 -8.03 -8.31 -24.04
CA GLN A 248 -9.32 -8.94 -23.73
C GLN A 248 -10.53 -8.12 -24.24
N LYS A 249 -10.41 -6.80 -24.38
CA LYS A 249 -11.43 -5.92 -24.99
C LYS A 249 -11.69 -6.18 -26.48
N THR A 250 -10.77 -6.82 -27.21
CA THR A 250 -10.98 -7.17 -28.63
C THR A 250 -11.56 -8.57 -28.82
N SER A 251 -11.98 -9.24 -27.74
CA SER A 251 -12.67 -10.53 -27.80
C SER A 251 -14.18 -10.35 -27.86
N ASP A 252 -14.86 -11.15 -28.69
CA ASP A 252 -16.32 -11.08 -28.91
C ASP A 252 -17.15 -11.34 -27.64
N ASN A 253 -16.54 -11.96 -26.62
CA ASN A 253 -17.15 -12.31 -25.34
C ASN A 253 -16.85 -11.30 -24.21
N TYR A 254 -16.49 -10.05 -24.54
CA TYR A 254 -16.20 -9.01 -23.55
C TYR A 254 -17.48 -8.44 -22.91
N ASP A 255 -17.79 -8.87 -21.68
CA ASP A 255 -18.82 -8.23 -20.86
C ASP A 255 -18.29 -6.90 -20.27
N GLU A 256 -18.76 -5.78 -20.81
CA GLU A 256 -18.40 -4.44 -20.33
C GLU A 256 -18.87 -4.14 -18.89
N LYS A 257 -19.98 -4.73 -18.43
CA LYS A 257 -20.57 -4.49 -17.12
C LYS A 257 -19.77 -5.18 -16.01
N LEU A 258 -19.35 -6.42 -16.26
CA LEU A 258 -18.48 -7.17 -15.35
C LEU A 258 -16.99 -6.83 -15.53
N GLY A 259 -16.59 -6.37 -16.72
CA GLY A 259 -15.25 -5.92 -17.07
C GLY A 259 -14.15 -6.98 -16.96
N GLY A 260 -14.51 -8.25 -16.80
CA GLY A 260 -13.57 -9.37 -16.59
C GLY A 260 -12.83 -9.34 -15.24
N LYS A 261 -13.36 -8.64 -14.22
CA LYS A 261 -12.66 -8.43 -12.93
C LYS A 261 -13.36 -9.06 -11.72
N TRP A 262 -12.58 -9.62 -10.80
CA TRP A 262 -13.03 -9.84 -9.41
C TRP A 262 -12.28 -8.93 -8.45
N ASP A 263 -12.98 -8.43 -7.42
CA ASP A 263 -12.34 -7.81 -6.26
C ASP A 263 -11.48 -8.83 -5.51
N LEU A 264 -10.34 -8.36 -4.95
CA LEU A 264 -9.36 -9.22 -4.32
C LEU A 264 -9.87 -9.95 -3.06
N GLN A 265 -10.82 -9.36 -2.32
CA GLN A 265 -11.47 -10.01 -1.18
C GLN A 265 -12.34 -11.19 -1.65
N LYS A 266 -13.09 -11.00 -2.74
CA LYS A 266 -13.89 -12.08 -3.35
C LYS A 266 -13.01 -13.23 -3.84
N LEU A 267 -11.87 -12.92 -4.47
CA LEU A 267 -10.88 -13.94 -4.82
C LEU A 267 -10.37 -14.68 -3.58
N LYS A 268 -9.92 -13.96 -2.54
CA LYS A 268 -9.36 -14.59 -1.34
C LYS A 268 -10.38 -15.51 -0.66
N LEU A 269 -11.62 -15.06 -0.48
CA LEU A 269 -12.70 -15.87 0.11
C LEU A 269 -12.97 -17.13 -0.72
N PHE A 270 -13.11 -17.02 -2.05
CA PHE A 270 -13.30 -18.17 -2.93
C PHE A 270 -12.16 -19.19 -2.81
N LEU A 271 -10.91 -18.70 -2.77
CA LEU A 271 -9.75 -19.56 -2.59
C LEU A 271 -9.74 -20.24 -1.22
N MET A 272 -10.07 -19.52 -0.14
CA MET A 272 -10.15 -20.09 1.22
C MET A 272 -11.19 -21.21 1.30
N THR A 273 -12.36 -21.03 0.70
CA THR A 273 -13.40 -22.07 0.62
C THR A 273 -12.95 -23.30 -0.18
N LYS A 274 -12.15 -23.12 -1.23
CA LYS A 274 -11.73 -24.22 -2.12
C LYS A 274 -10.45 -24.95 -1.67
N TYR A 275 -9.51 -24.26 -1.04
CA TYR A 275 -8.15 -24.76 -0.75
C TYR A 275 -7.77 -24.72 0.74
N GLY A 276 -8.68 -24.31 1.61
CA GLY A 276 -8.44 -24.13 3.04
C GLY A 276 -7.89 -22.75 3.40
N GLN A 277 -8.16 -22.32 4.63
CA GLN A 277 -7.77 -21.00 5.13
C GLN A 277 -6.25 -20.83 5.19
N ASP A 278 -5.53 -21.77 5.79
CA ASP A 278 -4.11 -21.60 6.14
C ASP A 278 -3.23 -21.46 4.90
N LYS A 279 -3.41 -22.36 3.91
CA LYS A 279 -2.65 -22.34 2.65
C LYS A 279 -2.87 -21.05 1.85
N VAL A 280 -4.09 -20.50 1.88
CA VAL A 280 -4.41 -19.24 1.20
C VAL A 280 -3.88 -18.04 1.99
N GLN A 281 -3.91 -18.10 3.31
CA GLN A 281 -3.34 -17.05 4.16
C GLN A 281 -1.81 -16.99 4.02
N GLU A 282 -1.15 -18.15 3.93
CA GLU A 282 0.28 -18.27 3.60
C GLU A 282 0.58 -17.71 2.20
N SER A 283 -0.19 -18.09 1.17
CA SER A 283 -0.05 -17.57 -0.19
C SER A 283 -0.15 -16.04 -0.26
N PHE A 284 -1.13 -15.45 0.43
CA PHE A 284 -1.29 -13.99 0.50
C PHE A 284 -0.19 -13.30 1.32
N TYR A 285 0.35 -13.96 2.35
CA TYR A 285 1.53 -13.48 3.06
C TYR A 285 2.80 -13.54 2.19
N ASN A 286 2.96 -14.59 1.38
CA ASN A 286 4.04 -14.71 0.40
C ASN A 286 3.97 -13.62 -0.69
N ILE A 287 2.77 -13.12 -1.05
CA ILE A 287 2.63 -11.92 -1.89
C ILE A 287 3.17 -10.66 -1.19
N GLN A 288 2.85 -10.45 0.09
CA GLN A 288 3.42 -9.33 0.84
C GLN A 288 4.96 -9.43 0.91
N LEU A 289 5.52 -10.62 1.13
CA LEU A 289 6.95 -10.84 1.18
C LEU A 289 7.66 -10.61 -0.17
N LEU A 290 7.13 -11.10 -1.30
CA LEU A 290 7.75 -10.85 -2.61
C LEU A 290 7.71 -9.37 -2.98
N MET A 291 6.66 -8.64 -2.57
CA MET A 291 6.56 -7.20 -2.80
C MET A 291 7.63 -6.45 -2.00
N ILE A 292 7.79 -6.73 -0.70
CA ILE A 292 8.87 -6.15 0.12
C ILE A 292 10.25 -6.45 -0.50
N LYS A 293 10.52 -7.70 -0.87
CA LYS A 293 11.82 -8.12 -1.44
C LYS A 293 12.13 -7.48 -2.79
N SER A 294 11.11 -7.26 -3.60
CA SER A 294 11.26 -6.54 -4.88
C SER A 294 11.74 -5.10 -4.66
N LEU A 295 11.24 -4.44 -3.62
CA LEU A 295 11.67 -3.09 -3.23
C LEU A 295 13.06 -3.10 -2.57
N GLN A 296 13.36 -4.09 -1.72
CA GLN A 296 14.69 -4.26 -1.11
C GLN A 296 15.79 -4.46 -2.15
N ALA A 297 15.54 -5.24 -3.21
CA ALA A 297 16.50 -5.52 -4.28
C ALA A 297 16.96 -4.25 -5.04
N VAL A 298 16.15 -3.19 -5.06
CA VAL A 298 16.48 -1.90 -5.68
C VAL A 298 16.81 -0.80 -4.67
N GLN A 299 16.67 -1.05 -3.36
CA GLN A 299 16.75 -0.01 -2.32
C GLN A 299 18.08 0.75 -2.32
N LYS A 300 19.20 0.07 -2.60
CA LYS A 300 20.55 0.69 -2.69
C LYS A 300 20.83 1.36 -4.04
N ILE A 301 19.91 1.27 -5.00
CA ILE A 301 20.07 1.72 -6.40
C ILE A 301 19.14 2.90 -6.69
N ILE A 302 17.94 2.91 -6.13
CA ILE A 302 17.00 4.04 -6.28
C ILE A 302 17.56 5.29 -5.61
N ILE A 303 17.55 6.40 -6.35
CA ILE A 303 17.91 7.73 -5.87
C ILE A 303 16.77 8.21 -4.96
N ASN A 304 16.95 8.03 -3.65
CA ASN A 304 15.99 8.46 -2.66
C ASN A 304 15.95 9.99 -2.55
N ASP A 305 14.78 10.57 -2.77
CA ASP A 305 14.54 12.01 -2.61
C ASP A 305 13.25 12.21 -1.78
N LYS A 306 13.30 13.09 -0.77
CA LYS A 306 12.21 13.36 0.17
C LYS A 306 10.96 13.96 -0.50
N HIS A 307 11.10 14.54 -1.68
CA HIS A 307 9.97 15.09 -2.44
C HIS A 307 9.20 13.97 -3.16
N CYS A 308 9.79 12.78 -3.31
CA CYS A 308 9.24 11.69 -4.10
C CYS A 308 8.44 10.69 -3.25
N PHE A 309 7.42 10.12 -3.87
CA PHE A 309 6.72 8.91 -3.44
C PHE A 309 6.33 8.12 -4.70
N GLU A 310 5.93 6.86 -4.59
CA GLU A 310 5.51 6.11 -5.77
C GLU A 310 4.45 5.05 -5.47
N LEU A 311 3.41 5.01 -6.30
CA LEU A 311 2.31 4.06 -6.22
C LEU A 311 2.49 2.95 -7.25
N TYR A 312 3.16 1.87 -6.84
CA TYR A 312 3.37 0.70 -7.69
C TYR A 312 2.11 -0.15 -7.85
N GLY A 313 1.88 -0.63 -9.08
CA GLY A 313 0.96 -1.71 -9.37
C GLY A 313 1.71 -3.00 -9.69
N PHE A 314 1.60 -4.00 -8.82
CA PHE A 314 2.18 -5.33 -8.99
C PHE A 314 1.21 -6.25 -9.74
N ASP A 315 1.75 -7.04 -10.67
CA ASP A 315 1.00 -8.04 -11.44
C ASP A 315 1.46 -9.43 -11.00
N ILE A 316 0.59 -10.16 -10.30
CA ILE A 316 0.88 -11.44 -9.66
C ILE A 316 0.07 -12.56 -10.31
N LEU A 317 0.73 -13.64 -10.70
CA LEU A 317 0.10 -14.88 -11.16
C LEU A 317 0.19 -15.95 -10.05
N PHE A 318 -0.89 -16.67 -9.81
CA PHE A 318 -0.86 -17.88 -8.99
C PHE A 318 -0.64 -19.08 -9.90
N ASP A 319 0.22 -20.03 -9.50
CA ASP A 319 0.23 -21.36 -10.11
C ASP A 319 -0.79 -22.30 -9.45
N SER A 320 -0.95 -23.50 -10.03
CA SER A 320 -1.85 -24.55 -9.55
C SER A 320 -1.63 -24.96 -8.09
N THR A 321 -0.45 -24.68 -7.51
CA THR A 321 -0.11 -24.99 -6.12
C THR A 321 -0.48 -23.87 -5.14
N LEU A 322 -0.99 -22.73 -5.62
CA LEU A 322 -1.16 -21.44 -4.93
C LEU A 322 0.13 -20.66 -4.67
N LYS A 323 1.26 -21.01 -5.30
CA LYS A 323 2.46 -20.18 -5.19
C LYS A 323 2.29 -18.90 -6.02
N PRO A 324 2.54 -17.70 -5.43
CA PRO A 324 2.50 -16.45 -6.17
C PRO A 324 3.80 -16.20 -6.95
N TRP A 325 3.65 -15.69 -8.18
CA TRP A 325 4.73 -15.34 -9.09
C TRP A 325 4.60 -13.89 -9.56
N LEU A 326 5.70 -13.13 -9.47
CA LEU A 326 5.80 -11.78 -10.00
C LEU A 326 5.92 -11.78 -11.53
N LEU A 327 4.99 -11.11 -12.22
CA LEU A 327 5.03 -10.93 -13.67
C LEU A 327 5.68 -9.60 -14.07
N GLU A 328 5.25 -8.50 -13.47
CA GLU A 328 5.77 -7.14 -13.69
C GLU A 328 5.41 -6.19 -12.51
N VAL A 329 6.13 -5.07 -12.43
CA VAL A 329 5.83 -3.95 -11.52
C VAL A 329 5.66 -2.68 -12.35
N ASN A 330 4.55 -1.97 -12.15
CA ASN A 330 4.18 -0.77 -12.90
C ASN A 330 4.32 0.49 -12.02
N ALA A 331 5.11 1.47 -12.46
CA ALA A 331 5.26 2.80 -11.82
C ALA A 331 3.99 3.66 -11.91
N SER A 332 3.30 3.61 -13.06
CA SER A 332 2.07 4.37 -13.32
C SER A 332 0.93 3.39 -13.63
N PRO A 333 0.40 2.66 -12.65
CA PRO A 333 -0.73 1.76 -12.88
C PRO A 333 -1.96 2.56 -13.32
N SER A 334 -2.63 2.11 -14.39
CA SER A 334 -3.73 2.87 -15.01
C SER A 334 -4.85 3.23 -14.03
N MET A 335 -5.08 4.55 -13.89
CA MET A 335 -6.16 5.16 -13.11
C MET A 335 -7.41 5.49 -13.94
N THR A 336 -7.49 5.03 -15.19
CA THR A 336 -8.74 5.04 -15.96
C THR A 336 -9.67 3.94 -15.45
N SER A 337 -10.92 4.28 -15.16
CA SER A 337 -11.93 3.32 -14.69
C SER A 337 -12.89 2.94 -15.82
N ASN A 338 -13.23 1.65 -15.91
CA ASN A 338 -14.24 1.17 -16.87
C ASN A 338 -15.60 0.90 -16.21
N THR A 339 -15.65 0.77 -14.88
CA THR A 339 -16.88 0.46 -14.13
C THR A 339 -16.96 1.31 -12.85
N PRO A 340 -18.15 1.53 -12.27
CA PRO A 340 -18.30 2.30 -11.03
C PRO A 340 -17.51 1.72 -9.84
N ILE A 341 -17.36 0.39 -9.80
CA ILE A 341 -16.57 -0.30 -8.77
C ILE A 341 -15.07 0.01 -8.93
N ASP A 342 -14.56 -0.02 -10.17
CA ASP A 342 -13.16 0.33 -10.48
C ASP A 342 -12.89 1.83 -10.23
N PHE A 343 -13.88 2.71 -10.46
CA PHE A 343 -13.81 4.13 -10.14
C PHE A 343 -13.70 4.40 -8.63
N GLU A 344 -14.61 3.85 -7.82
CA GLU A 344 -14.58 4.07 -6.36
C GLU A 344 -13.36 3.40 -5.71
N LEU A 345 -12.91 2.24 -6.20
CA LEU A 345 -11.64 1.63 -5.81
C LEU A 345 -10.47 2.60 -6.03
N LYS A 346 -10.35 3.16 -7.24
CA LYS A 346 -9.23 4.03 -7.63
C LYS A 346 -9.27 5.40 -6.95
N CYS A 347 -10.42 6.04 -6.88
CA CYS A 347 -10.56 7.29 -6.13
C CYS A 347 -10.34 7.09 -4.63
N GLY A 348 -10.76 5.95 -4.06
CA GLY A 348 -10.49 5.60 -2.66
C GLY A 348 -9.01 5.35 -2.38
N LEU A 349 -8.34 4.59 -3.26
CA LEU A 349 -6.89 4.35 -3.25
C LEU A 349 -6.12 5.68 -3.28
N LEU A 350 -6.44 6.56 -4.23
CA LEU A 350 -5.77 7.85 -4.41
C LEU A 350 -6.00 8.80 -3.23
N ASP A 351 -7.22 8.88 -2.69
CA ASP A 351 -7.48 9.66 -1.48
C ASP A 351 -6.77 9.10 -0.23
N ASP A 352 -6.54 7.79 -0.15
CA ASP A 352 -5.70 7.21 0.90
C ASP A 352 -4.22 7.54 0.70
N VAL A 353 -3.68 7.46 -0.53
CA VAL A 353 -2.31 7.92 -0.85
C VAL A 353 -2.13 9.37 -0.41
N PHE A 354 -3.04 10.26 -0.81
CA PHE A 354 -2.97 11.67 -0.42
C PHE A 354 -3.14 11.90 1.09
N THR A 355 -3.74 10.95 1.83
CA THR A 355 -3.77 10.99 3.31
C THR A 355 -2.40 10.64 3.87
N ILE A 356 -1.71 9.65 3.29
CA ILE A 356 -0.38 9.21 3.74
C ILE A 356 0.71 10.24 3.43
N ILE A 357 0.62 10.95 2.29
CA ILE A 357 1.56 12.04 1.96
C ILE A 357 1.40 13.25 2.89
N ASP A 358 0.20 13.41 3.48
CA ASP A 358 -0.12 14.35 4.55
C ASP A 358 0.38 15.80 4.31
N LEU A 359 0.06 16.37 3.14
CA LEU A 359 0.30 17.79 2.85
C LEU A 359 -0.38 18.71 3.88
N GLU A 360 -1.50 18.25 4.44
CA GLU A 360 -2.18 18.91 5.54
C GLU A 360 -1.44 18.82 6.89
N LYS A 361 -0.50 17.88 7.10
CA LYS A 361 0.20 17.68 8.39
C LYS A 361 -0.77 17.39 9.57
N ILE A 362 -1.80 16.57 9.32
CA ILE A 362 -2.80 16.17 10.34
C ILE A 362 -2.46 14.84 11.04
N LEU A 363 -1.58 14.03 10.47
CA LEU A 363 -1.19 12.74 11.04
C LEU A 363 -0.09 12.91 12.11
N THR A 364 0.18 11.82 12.84
CA THR A 364 1.23 11.78 13.86
C THR A 364 2.54 11.17 13.35
N GLY A 365 2.51 10.44 12.24
CA GLY A 365 3.65 9.70 11.66
C GLY A 365 3.85 8.30 12.25
N ASN A 366 2.94 7.88 13.14
CA ASN A 366 2.94 6.61 13.87
C ASN A 366 1.76 5.71 13.48
N GLU A 367 0.94 6.12 12.52
CA GLU A 367 -0.23 5.37 12.03
C GLU A 367 0.19 4.11 11.27
N GLU A 368 -0.06 2.94 11.84
CA GLU A 368 0.18 1.64 11.16
C GLU A 368 -0.89 1.31 10.09
N GLN A 369 -2.07 1.93 10.13
CA GLN A 369 -3.10 1.82 9.09
C GLN A 369 -3.72 3.18 8.76
N ILE A 370 -3.68 3.56 7.48
CA ILE A 370 -4.28 4.79 6.95
C ILE A 370 -5.22 4.43 5.80
N GLY A 371 -6.53 4.52 6.04
CA GLY A 371 -7.55 4.12 5.08
C GLY A 371 -7.45 2.64 4.71
N GLY A 372 -7.36 2.33 3.41
CA GLY A 372 -7.17 0.97 2.91
C GLY A 372 -5.71 0.48 2.91
N PHE A 373 -4.74 1.30 3.35
CA PHE A 373 -3.33 0.93 3.42
C PHE A 373 -2.90 0.49 4.83
N ASP A 374 -2.11 -0.59 4.90
CA ASP A 374 -1.34 -0.98 6.08
C ASP A 374 0.15 -0.69 5.86
N LEU A 375 0.81 -0.10 6.86
CA LEU A 375 2.27 0.02 6.90
C LEU A 375 2.88 -1.35 7.17
N ILE A 376 3.54 -1.93 6.18
CA ILE A 376 4.13 -3.27 6.28
C ILE A 376 5.65 -3.26 6.51
N TYR A 377 6.31 -2.14 6.22
CA TYR A 377 7.77 -1.99 6.35
C TYR A 377 8.15 -0.53 6.60
N LYS A 378 9.02 -0.25 7.58
CA LYS A 378 9.58 1.08 7.87
C LYS A 378 11.01 0.92 8.40
N GLY A 379 11.97 0.76 7.49
CA GLY A 379 13.35 0.33 7.78
C GLY A 379 13.47 -1.14 8.16
N THR A 380 12.51 -1.66 8.93
CA THR A 380 12.32 -3.08 9.26
C THR A 380 10.86 -3.49 9.01
N PRO A 381 10.55 -4.81 8.92
CA PRO A 381 9.16 -5.28 8.84
C PRO A 381 8.35 -4.88 10.08
N ILE A 382 7.14 -4.35 9.86
CA ILE A 382 6.21 -4.08 10.97
C ILE A 382 5.64 -5.40 11.49
N LYS A 383 5.80 -5.65 12.80
CA LYS A 383 5.23 -6.83 13.47
C LYS A 383 3.78 -6.53 13.86
N SER A 384 2.84 -7.34 13.39
CA SER A 384 1.45 -7.24 13.86
C SER A 384 1.37 -7.55 15.35
N GLN A 385 0.71 -6.67 16.11
CA GLN A 385 0.54 -6.83 17.56
C GLN A 385 -0.47 -7.94 17.93
N TYR A 386 -1.23 -8.45 16.95
CA TYR A 386 -2.40 -9.32 17.18
C TYR A 386 -2.18 -10.79 16.80
N PHE A 387 -1.08 -11.13 16.11
CA PHE A 387 -0.88 -12.47 15.53
C PHE A 387 0.60 -12.88 15.51
N ASN A 388 0.86 -14.19 15.57
CA ASN A 388 2.18 -14.76 15.32
C ASN A 388 2.60 -14.56 13.85
N SER A 389 3.24 -13.41 13.58
CA SER A 389 4.16 -13.04 12.48
C SER A 389 3.88 -13.41 11.01
N GLN A 390 2.83 -14.16 10.66
CA GLN A 390 2.61 -14.74 9.32
C GLN A 390 1.26 -14.34 8.68
N ILE A 391 0.60 -13.29 9.18
CA ILE A 391 -0.70 -12.83 8.68
C ILE A 391 -0.57 -11.52 7.92
N SER A 392 -0.96 -11.54 6.64
CA SER A 392 -1.19 -10.36 5.81
C SER A 392 -2.68 -10.01 5.75
N PHE A 393 -3.00 -8.72 5.89
CA PHE A 393 -4.33 -8.15 5.67
C PHE A 393 -4.70 -7.98 4.18
N LEU A 394 -3.80 -8.32 3.26
CA LEU A 394 -4.09 -8.38 1.83
C LEU A 394 -5.27 -9.32 1.55
N GLY A 395 -6.21 -8.85 0.72
CA GLY A 395 -7.45 -9.55 0.37
C GLY A 395 -8.43 -9.74 1.53
N THR A 396 -8.25 -9.05 2.65
CA THR A 396 -9.24 -9.04 3.76
C THR A 396 -10.28 -7.93 3.56
N PHE A 397 -11.27 -7.85 4.44
CA PHE A 397 -12.28 -6.80 4.40
C PHE A 397 -11.65 -5.40 4.47
N ASN A 398 -11.86 -4.59 3.43
CA ASN A 398 -11.34 -3.23 3.37
C ASN A 398 -12.19 -2.29 4.25
N ASN A 399 -11.79 -2.18 5.51
CA ASN A 399 -12.42 -1.32 6.52
C ASN A 399 -12.06 0.18 6.36
N ARG A 400 -11.53 0.64 5.21
CA ARG A 400 -11.13 2.03 4.89
C ARG A 400 -12.01 3.10 5.55
N LYS A 401 -13.32 3.07 5.29
CA LYS A 401 -14.28 4.09 5.76
C LYS A 401 -14.36 4.15 7.30
N ILE A 402 -14.19 3.01 7.96
CA ILE A 402 -14.18 2.88 9.42
C ILE A 402 -12.84 3.39 9.98
N ASN A 403 -11.71 3.00 9.36
CA ASN A 403 -10.38 3.48 9.75
C ASN A 403 -10.29 5.01 9.65
N LEU A 404 -10.62 5.60 8.49
CA LEU A 404 -10.58 7.06 8.30
C LEU A 404 -11.49 7.81 9.28
N LYS A 405 -12.69 7.28 9.57
CA LYS A 405 -13.60 7.86 10.58
C LYS A 405 -13.01 7.83 11.99
N LYS A 406 -12.28 6.77 12.37
CA LYS A 406 -11.58 6.69 13.67
C LYS A 406 -10.39 7.67 13.69
N LEU A 407 -9.54 7.62 12.68
CA LEU A 407 -8.35 8.47 12.57
C LEU A 407 -8.71 9.96 12.58
N ALA A 408 -9.73 10.37 11.82
CA ALA A 408 -10.22 11.75 11.80
C ALA A 408 -10.70 12.25 13.18
N LYS A 409 -11.37 11.40 13.97
CA LYS A 409 -11.75 11.74 15.35
C LYS A 409 -10.53 11.93 16.26
N THR A 410 -9.55 11.02 16.17
CA THR A 410 -8.30 11.10 16.95
C THR A 410 -7.52 12.38 16.62
N CYS A 411 -7.35 12.69 15.33
CA CYS A 411 -6.70 13.93 14.88
C CYS A 411 -7.47 15.18 15.34
N ALA A 412 -8.81 15.20 15.26
CA ALA A 412 -9.62 16.32 15.71
C ALA A 412 -9.48 16.59 17.22
N LEU A 413 -9.46 15.55 18.05
CA LEU A 413 -9.21 15.66 19.49
C LEU A 413 -7.81 16.24 19.77
N LYS A 414 -6.77 15.72 19.11
CA LYS A 414 -5.39 16.20 19.25
C LYS A 414 -5.24 17.66 18.84
N LEU A 415 -5.81 18.06 17.69
CA LEU A 415 -5.79 19.46 17.25
C LEU A 415 -6.48 20.38 18.25
N THR A 416 -7.64 19.98 18.78
CA THR A 416 -8.37 20.77 19.79
C THR A 416 -7.54 20.95 21.08
N GLN A 417 -6.83 19.90 21.52
CA GLN A 417 -5.92 19.98 22.66
C GLN A 417 -4.73 20.94 22.41
N ILE A 418 -4.17 20.94 21.19
CA ILE A 418 -3.07 21.86 20.80
C ILE A 418 -3.57 23.31 20.77
N THR A 419 -4.74 23.58 20.18
CA THR A 419 -5.32 24.94 20.15
C THR A 419 -5.58 25.44 21.57
N ALA A 420 -6.12 24.59 22.45
CA ALA A 420 -6.37 24.93 23.85
C ALA A 420 -5.08 25.23 24.63
N SER A 421 -4.02 24.41 24.47
CA SER A 421 -2.75 24.63 25.16
C SER A 421 -2.03 25.89 24.66
N THR A 422 -2.09 26.17 23.37
CA THR A 422 -1.53 27.40 22.77
C THR A 422 -2.26 28.64 23.30
N SER A 423 -3.60 28.59 23.40
CA SER A 423 -4.40 29.68 23.97
C SER A 423 -4.09 29.91 25.45
N GLN A 424 -3.89 28.85 26.24
CA GLN A 424 -3.48 28.95 27.65
C GLN A 424 -2.05 29.52 27.81
N GLN A 425 -1.11 29.19 26.92
CA GLN A 425 0.23 29.80 26.92
C GLN A 425 0.19 31.28 26.53
N GLN A 426 -0.63 31.66 25.55
CA GLN A 426 -0.80 33.08 25.18
C GLN A 426 -1.44 33.89 26.31
N LEU A 427 -2.43 33.32 27.01
CA LEU A 427 -3.03 33.94 28.20
C LEU A 427 -1.98 34.15 29.31
N LYS A 428 -1.20 33.13 29.66
CA LYS A 428 -0.12 33.27 30.67
C LYS A 428 0.92 34.32 30.28
N ASN A 429 1.41 34.30 29.04
CA ASN A 429 2.34 35.32 28.55
C ASN A 429 1.74 36.74 28.58
N SER A 430 0.42 36.87 28.43
CA SER A 430 -0.31 38.15 28.55
C SER A 430 -0.54 38.60 30.01
N GLU A 431 -0.60 37.66 30.95
CA GLU A 431 -0.66 37.95 32.39
C GLU A 431 0.72 38.33 32.94
N ASP A 432 1.78 37.62 32.52
CA ASP A 432 3.15 37.95 32.90
C ASP A 432 3.58 39.30 32.34
N THR A 433 3.23 39.64 31.10
CA THR A 433 3.46 41.00 30.53
C THR A 433 2.54 42.09 31.09
N LYS A 434 1.47 41.74 31.83
CA LYS A 434 0.72 42.69 32.66
C LYS A 434 1.42 42.91 34.01
N LYS A 435 1.83 41.84 34.69
CA LYS A 435 2.64 41.96 35.93
C LYS A 435 3.90 42.79 35.73
N ASP A 436 4.61 42.58 34.62
CA ASP A 436 5.82 43.35 34.26
C ASP A 436 5.54 44.85 33.96
N LYS A 437 4.28 45.23 33.72
CA LYS A 437 3.83 46.63 33.59
C LYS A 437 3.37 47.20 34.94
N ASP A 438 2.70 46.41 35.76
CA ASP A 438 2.25 46.81 37.09
C ASP A 438 3.45 47.00 38.05
N ASP A 439 4.46 46.12 38.01
CA ASP A 439 5.72 46.27 38.74
C ASP A 439 6.55 47.49 38.26
N LYS A 440 6.38 47.91 36.99
CA LYS A 440 6.98 49.15 36.48
C LYS A 440 6.22 50.41 36.90
N GLN A 441 4.92 50.34 37.17
CA GLN A 441 4.16 51.45 37.75
C GLN A 441 4.42 51.60 39.26
N MET A 442 4.67 50.51 40.00
CA MET A 442 5.05 50.59 41.42
C MET A 442 6.45 51.18 41.67
N ARG A 443 7.33 51.25 40.66
CA ARG A 443 8.70 51.80 40.79
C ARG A 443 8.86 53.28 40.41
N SER A 444 7.79 53.97 40.03
CA SER A 444 7.84 55.40 39.65
C SER A 444 7.51 56.40 40.77
N SER A 445 7.09 55.94 41.95
CA SER A 445 6.68 56.80 43.08
C SER A 445 7.67 56.78 44.27
N SER A 446 8.92 57.14 44.01
CA SER A 446 9.90 57.60 45.03
C SER A 446 11.09 58.29 44.37
N LYS A 447 11.09 59.63 44.30
CA LYS A 447 12.29 60.43 43.95
C LYS A 447 12.35 61.75 44.71
N SER A 448 13.11 61.72 45.80
CA SER A 448 13.74 62.85 46.50
C SER A 448 14.82 62.23 47.39
N SER A 449 16.05 62.74 47.49
CA SER A 449 16.68 63.96 46.96
C SER A 449 18.21 63.83 47.14
N GLN A 450 18.99 64.89 46.81
CA GLN A 450 20.46 65.00 46.97
C GLN A 450 21.28 64.21 45.90
N ILE A 451 22.46 64.63 45.42
CA ILE A 451 23.19 65.89 45.15
C ILE A 451 24.58 65.40 44.64
N ASN A 452 25.22 66.16 43.74
CA ASN A 452 26.62 66.09 43.26
C ASN A 452 27.62 65.17 44.03
N GLN A 453 28.57 64.47 43.40
CA GLN A 453 29.76 65.05 42.72
C GLN A 453 30.55 64.02 41.88
N ASN A 454 31.37 64.53 40.94
CA ASN A 454 32.70 64.07 40.44
C ASN A 454 33.22 62.68 40.90
N ASN A 455 33.86 61.84 40.07
CA ASN A 455 35.07 62.18 39.30
C ASN A 455 35.55 61.05 38.35
N LYS A 456 36.58 61.34 37.53
CA LYS A 456 37.31 60.39 36.67
C LYS A 456 38.13 59.36 37.48
N MET A 457 38.34 58.14 36.94
CA MET A 457 39.70 57.66 36.57
C MET A 457 39.73 56.37 35.73
N GLN A 458 40.92 56.06 35.21
CA GLN A 458 41.21 55.03 34.20
C GLN A 458 41.87 53.76 34.78
N ASN A 459 41.99 52.75 33.91
CA ASN A 459 42.96 51.64 33.92
C ASN A 459 42.73 50.52 34.97
N LYS A 460 43.21 49.28 34.83
CA LYS A 460 43.75 48.36 33.78
C LYS A 460 44.49 47.26 34.60
N ILE A 461 44.85 46.12 33.98
CA ILE A 461 45.83 45.10 34.47
C ILE A 461 45.25 43.89 35.25
N ILE A 462 45.02 42.79 34.52
CA ILE A 462 45.70 41.47 34.61
C ILE A 462 45.99 40.88 36.02
N ASN A 463 45.39 39.72 36.35
CA ASN A 463 46.14 38.45 36.57
C ASN A 463 45.25 37.21 36.88
N GLN A 464 45.69 36.03 36.42
CA GLN A 464 45.44 34.70 37.01
C GLN A 464 46.57 34.41 38.06
N PRO A 465 46.66 33.29 38.85
CA PRO A 465 46.04 31.96 38.64
C PRO A 465 45.77 31.05 39.89
N LYS A 466 45.41 29.77 39.62
CA LYS A 466 45.60 28.53 40.44
C LYS A 466 44.87 28.34 41.80
N GLY A 467 44.44 27.09 42.06
CA GLY A 467 44.25 26.57 43.43
C GLY A 467 43.25 25.41 43.58
N LEU A 468 43.71 24.16 43.65
CA LEU A 468 42.88 22.95 43.87
C LEU A 468 42.37 22.81 45.32
N SER A 469 41.26 22.09 45.53
CA SER A 469 41.24 20.90 46.42
C SER A 469 39.90 20.12 46.38
N ASN A 470 39.98 18.80 46.52
CA ASN A 470 38.85 17.87 46.70
C ASN A 470 38.56 17.69 48.20
N ILE A 471 37.32 17.32 48.59
CA ILE A 471 37.02 16.49 49.78
C ILE A 471 35.69 15.73 49.60
N LYS A 472 35.66 14.50 50.14
CA LYS A 472 34.55 13.53 50.07
C LYS A 472 33.43 13.84 51.08
N ARG A 473 32.27 13.19 50.92
CA ARG A 473 31.32 12.93 52.03
C ARG A 473 30.91 11.46 52.07
N THR A 474 30.75 10.95 53.29
CA THR A 474 30.34 9.60 53.68
C THR A 474 28.98 9.63 54.41
N SER A 475 28.43 8.45 54.68
CA SER A 475 27.04 8.14 55.09
C SER A 475 26.84 7.82 56.58
N THR A 476 25.62 8.01 57.10
CA THR A 476 24.82 7.13 58.03
C THR A 476 23.44 7.77 58.32
N GLU A 477 22.28 7.13 58.02
CA GLU A 477 21.40 6.27 58.86
C GLU A 477 20.55 7.03 59.94
N LEU A 478 19.20 7.21 59.81
CA LEU A 478 18.01 6.31 60.06
C LEU A 478 17.53 6.28 61.56
N PRO A 479 16.29 5.86 61.94
CA PRO A 479 15.02 5.59 61.21
C PRO A 479 13.68 6.01 61.96
N ILE A 480 12.52 5.46 61.52
CA ILE A 480 11.20 5.32 62.24
C ILE A 480 10.31 6.60 62.24
N LEU A 481 8.95 6.61 62.18
CA LEU A 481 7.87 5.57 62.23
C LEU A 481 6.81 5.74 61.09
N MET A 482 5.94 4.73 60.93
CA MET A 482 4.76 4.59 60.06
C MET A 482 3.44 5.26 60.57
N ASN A 483 2.57 5.72 59.65
CA ASN A 483 1.13 5.36 59.62
C ASN A 483 0.38 6.03 58.44
N LYS A 484 0.19 5.32 57.30
CA LYS A 484 -0.86 5.56 56.27
C LYS A 484 -0.79 4.54 55.10
N GLN A 485 -0.83 3.25 55.40
CA GLN A 485 -1.07 2.19 54.41
C GLN A 485 -2.11 1.23 54.98
N ASN A 486 -3.40 1.45 54.70
CA ASN A 486 -4.48 0.47 54.91
C ASN A 486 -5.84 0.83 54.25
N VAL A 487 -5.85 1.67 53.20
CA VAL A 487 -7.10 2.11 52.52
C VAL A 487 -7.14 1.80 51.01
N ILE A 488 -6.02 1.45 50.38
CA ILE A 488 -5.90 1.32 48.90
C ILE A 488 -5.50 -0.11 48.48
N GLN A 489 -6.10 -1.13 49.08
CA GLN A 489 -5.95 -2.53 48.63
C GLN A 489 -7.26 -3.31 48.44
N ASN A 490 -8.43 -2.79 48.88
CA ASN A 490 -9.71 -3.49 48.72
C ASN A 490 -10.47 -3.16 47.42
N GLU A 491 -10.19 -2.04 46.75
CA GLU A 491 -10.89 -1.67 45.50
C GLU A 491 -10.36 -2.39 44.25
N THR A 492 -9.16 -2.98 44.33
CA THR A 492 -8.45 -3.58 43.19
C THR A 492 -8.82 -5.05 42.92
N GLN A 493 -9.55 -5.72 43.84
CA GLN A 493 -9.96 -7.13 43.67
C GLN A 493 -11.42 -7.32 43.20
N GLN A 494 -12.32 -6.35 43.37
CA GLN A 494 -13.70 -6.47 42.86
C GLN A 494 -13.81 -6.17 41.34
N ASN A 495 -13.00 -5.23 40.85
CA ASN A 495 -12.99 -4.83 39.43
C ASN A 495 -12.43 -5.89 38.46
N SER A 496 -11.67 -6.87 38.95
CA SER A 496 -11.08 -7.96 38.14
C SER A 496 -12.04 -9.13 37.96
N GLN A 497 -12.92 -9.41 38.93
CA GLN A 497 -13.94 -10.47 38.82
C GLN A 497 -15.09 -10.05 37.87
N GLN A 498 -15.59 -8.81 37.96
CA GLN A 498 -16.65 -8.34 37.04
C GLN A 498 -16.22 -8.37 35.56
N LYS A 499 -14.94 -8.07 35.25
CA LYS A 499 -14.42 -8.14 33.88
C LYS A 499 -14.31 -9.56 33.33
N TYR A 500 -14.16 -10.57 34.19
CA TYR A 500 -14.12 -11.97 33.76
C TYR A 500 -15.52 -12.49 33.38
N THR A 501 -16.55 -12.15 34.16
CA THR A 501 -17.93 -12.61 33.90
C THR A 501 -18.52 -12.03 32.61
N ILE A 502 -18.23 -10.76 32.29
CA ILE A 502 -18.69 -10.11 31.04
C ILE A 502 -18.03 -10.75 29.79
N SER A 503 -16.75 -11.14 29.90
CA SER A 503 -15.98 -11.80 28.83
C SER A 503 -16.56 -13.18 28.46
N VAL A 504 -17.02 -13.94 29.45
CA VAL A 504 -17.61 -15.28 29.22
C VAL A 504 -19.02 -15.19 28.63
N GLY A 505 -19.84 -14.21 29.05
CA GLY A 505 -21.16 -13.98 28.48
C GLY A 505 -21.12 -13.67 26.98
N GLN A 506 -20.25 -12.76 26.57
CA GLN A 506 -20.12 -12.36 25.16
C GLN A 506 -19.60 -13.48 24.24
N LYS A 507 -18.78 -14.41 24.74
CA LYS A 507 -18.38 -15.60 23.98
C LYS A 507 -19.55 -16.53 23.70
N ASN A 508 -20.36 -16.81 24.72
CA ASN A 508 -21.50 -17.73 24.60
C ASN A 508 -22.57 -17.20 23.63
N GLU A 509 -22.83 -15.89 23.61
CA GLU A 509 -23.75 -15.28 22.64
C GLU A 509 -23.23 -15.37 21.20
N LEU A 510 -21.92 -15.18 20.98
CA LEU A 510 -21.28 -15.32 19.67
C LEU A 510 -21.31 -16.78 19.16
N GLU A 511 -21.08 -17.77 20.02
CA GLU A 511 -21.22 -19.19 19.65
C GLU A 511 -22.68 -19.57 19.36
N GLN A 512 -23.65 -19.07 20.13
CA GLN A 512 -25.07 -19.30 19.84
C GLN A 512 -25.52 -18.63 18.52
N GLN A 513 -25.00 -17.44 18.20
CA GLN A 513 -25.26 -16.80 16.90
C GLN A 513 -24.60 -17.56 15.74
N GLN A 514 -23.36 -18.04 15.89
CA GLN A 514 -22.72 -18.87 14.88
C GLN A 514 -23.47 -20.19 14.65
N ASN A 515 -23.90 -20.87 15.71
CA ASN A 515 -24.67 -22.12 15.60
C ASN A 515 -26.06 -21.92 14.97
N LYS A 516 -26.70 -20.74 15.17
CA LYS A 516 -27.92 -20.37 14.43
C LYS A 516 -27.67 -20.14 12.93
N VAL A 517 -26.52 -19.58 12.55
CA VAL A 517 -26.16 -19.40 11.13
C VAL A 517 -25.81 -20.74 10.47
N PHE A 518 -25.08 -21.62 11.15
CA PHE A 518 -24.76 -22.97 10.66
C PHE A 518 -26.02 -23.83 10.46
N SER A 519 -26.99 -23.80 11.39
CA SER A 519 -28.25 -24.54 11.25
C SER A 519 -29.16 -23.98 10.13
N GLN A 520 -29.13 -22.67 9.88
CA GLN A 520 -29.85 -22.07 8.75
C GLN A 520 -29.24 -22.43 7.38
N LEU A 521 -27.91 -22.55 7.27
CA LEU A 521 -27.23 -22.95 6.04
C LEU A 521 -27.44 -24.44 5.69
N ASN A 522 -27.43 -25.32 6.70
CA ASN A 522 -27.63 -26.76 6.49
C ASN A 522 -29.05 -27.14 6.05
N ASN A 523 -30.06 -26.29 6.27
CA ASN A 523 -31.43 -26.52 5.80
C ASN A 523 -31.68 -26.12 4.33
N SER A 524 -30.64 -25.71 3.59
CA SER A 524 -30.71 -25.42 2.14
C SER A 524 -29.91 -26.41 1.29
N ALA A 525 -30.15 -27.72 1.50
CA ALA A 525 -29.45 -28.78 0.78
C ALA A 525 -29.93 -28.94 -0.68
N PHE A 526 -29.25 -28.27 -1.62
CA PHE A 526 -29.26 -28.68 -3.03
C PHE A 526 -28.34 -29.90 -3.18
N ASN A 527 -28.91 -31.09 -3.37
CA ASN A 527 -28.16 -32.34 -3.58
C ASN A 527 -27.89 -32.55 -5.09
N PRO A 528 -26.63 -32.55 -5.56
CA PRO A 528 -26.32 -32.61 -7.00
C PRO A 528 -26.28 -34.03 -7.59
N TYR A 529 -26.64 -35.08 -6.84
CA TYR A 529 -26.55 -36.48 -7.28
C TYR A 529 -27.89 -37.15 -7.64
N GLN A 530 -28.74 -36.47 -8.41
CA GLN A 530 -29.86 -37.09 -9.16
C GLN A 530 -30.10 -36.36 -10.49
N LEU A 531 -29.23 -36.56 -11.48
CA LEU A 531 -29.46 -36.14 -12.87
C LEU A 531 -28.61 -36.93 -13.88
N ILE A 532 -28.56 -38.24 -13.68
CA ILE A 532 -28.28 -39.25 -14.71
C ILE A 532 -29.51 -40.18 -14.66
N ASP A 533 -30.06 -40.52 -15.83
CA ASP A 533 -31.33 -41.24 -16.06
C ASP A 533 -32.62 -40.38 -16.11
N SER A 534 -32.74 -39.52 -17.13
CA SER A 534 -34.03 -39.13 -17.76
C SER A 534 -33.86 -38.24 -19.01
N VAL A 535 -33.03 -38.67 -19.97
CA VAL A 535 -33.03 -38.09 -21.34
C VAL A 535 -33.37 -39.17 -22.37
N LYS A 536 -34.54 -39.77 -22.21
CA LYS A 536 -35.31 -40.40 -23.29
C LYS A 536 -36.80 -40.10 -23.08
N ASN A 537 -37.45 -39.74 -24.18
CA ASN A 537 -38.89 -39.55 -24.40
C ASN A 537 -39.50 -38.15 -24.12
N ASN A 538 -40.12 -37.67 -25.20
CA ASN A 538 -41.34 -36.84 -25.30
C ASN A 538 -41.24 -35.31 -25.25
N ASN A 539 -41.21 -34.78 -26.48
CA ASN A 539 -42.03 -33.64 -26.94
C ASN A 539 -43.40 -33.55 -26.23
N GLN A 540 -43.76 -32.36 -25.75
CA GLN A 540 -44.80 -31.47 -26.33
C GLN A 540 -44.96 -30.23 -25.43
N GLY A 541 -45.36 -29.09 -26.00
CA GLY A 541 -45.28 -27.79 -25.31
C GLY A 541 -46.59 -27.30 -24.70
N THR A 542 -46.49 -26.24 -23.88
CA THR A 542 -47.59 -25.28 -23.67
C THR A 542 -47.06 -23.93 -23.19
N LYS A 543 -47.83 -22.85 -23.43
CA LYS A 543 -47.51 -21.47 -23.05
C LYS A 543 -48.10 -21.12 -21.66
N ASN A 544 -47.56 -20.04 -21.08
CA ASN A 544 -48.18 -19.15 -20.08
C ASN A 544 -48.55 -19.71 -18.69
N SER A 545 -47.74 -19.35 -17.68
CA SER A 545 -48.26 -18.81 -16.40
C SER A 545 -47.15 -18.15 -15.55
N PHE A 546 -46.79 -16.89 -15.85
CA PHE A 546 -46.08 -16.05 -14.89
C PHE A 546 -47.08 -15.43 -13.91
N GLN A 547 -47.09 -15.85 -12.63
CA GLN A 547 -47.69 -15.05 -11.56
C GLN A 547 -47.08 -15.34 -10.18
N LYS A 548 -46.79 -14.24 -9.46
CA LYS A 548 -46.61 -14.13 -7.99
C LYS A 548 -45.43 -14.88 -7.34
N LEU A 549 -44.26 -14.22 -7.36
CA LEU A 549 -43.31 -14.28 -6.23
C LEU A 549 -43.64 -13.15 -5.23
N PRO A 550 -43.51 -13.36 -3.90
CA PRO A 550 -43.85 -12.36 -2.90
C PRO A 550 -42.81 -11.22 -2.82
N LYS A 551 -43.29 -9.99 -2.58
CA LYS A 551 -42.42 -8.83 -2.31
C LYS A 551 -41.78 -8.99 -0.92
N ILE A 552 -40.46 -9.06 -0.86
CA ILE A 552 -39.72 -8.92 0.41
C ILE A 552 -39.64 -7.43 0.76
N ALA A 553 -40.07 -7.08 1.97
CA ALA A 553 -40.13 -5.70 2.45
C ALA A 553 -38.74 -5.13 2.76
N LYS A 554 -38.60 -3.80 2.64
CA LYS A 554 -37.44 -3.06 3.15
C LYS A 554 -37.36 -3.19 4.67
N ILE A 555 -36.18 -3.42 5.21
CA ILE A 555 -35.88 -3.27 6.64
C ILE A 555 -35.01 -2.03 6.80
N GLU A 556 -35.66 -0.89 7.06
CA GLU A 556 -35.05 0.38 7.49
C GLU A 556 -35.56 0.74 8.89
N SER A 557 -34.95 0.15 9.93
CA SER A 557 -35.02 0.66 11.31
C SER A 557 -34.19 -0.24 12.23
N PHE A 558 -33.11 0.30 12.82
CA PHE A 558 -32.55 -0.06 14.15
C PHE A 558 -31.21 0.69 14.35
N ILE A 559 -31.31 2.00 14.56
CA ILE A 559 -30.26 2.81 15.19
C ILE A 559 -30.95 3.81 16.12
N SER A 560 -31.22 3.35 17.34
CA SER A 560 -31.43 4.19 18.53
C SER A 560 -30.87 3.41 19.72
N ASP A 561 -30.17 4.13 20.60
CA ASP A 561 -29.77 3.73 21.96
C ASP A 561 -28.78 2.55 22.10
N THR A 562 -27.49 2.83 21.88
CA THR A 562 -26.43 2.83 22.94
C THR A 562 -25.06 3.29 22.42
#